data_AF-Q9F851-F1
#
_entry.id   AF-Q9F851-F1
#
_cell.length_a   1.000
_cell.length_b   1.000
_cell.length_c   1.000
_cell.angle_alpha   90.00
_cell.angle_beta   90.00
_cell.angle_gamma   90.00
#
_symmetry.space_group_name_H-M   'P 1'
#
loop_
_entity.id
_entity.type
_entity.pdbx_description
1 polymer ?
#
loop_
_entity_poly.entity_id
_entity_poly.type
_entity_poly.pdbx_seq_one_letter_code
_entity_poly.pdbx_strand_id
1 'polypeptide(L)'
;MLAADQQVFETRLSVIHEERAIAKSNGLVRIYRAVKHPILHRVTGEVIGLIGVSTDITDIVELREQLYQLANTDSLTQLCNRRKLWADFRAAFARAKRLRQPLSCISIDIDNFKLINDQFGHDKGDEVLCFLAKLFQSVISDHHFCGRVGGEEFIIVLENTHVETAFHLAEQIRQRFAEHPFFEQNEHIYLCAGVSSLHHGDHDIADIYRR
;
A
#
# COMPACT_ATOMS: atom_id res chain seq x y z
N MET A 1 -19.09 30.43 14.64
CA MET A 1 -19.69 29.94 13.38
C MET A 1 -18.71 28.92 12.82
N LEU A 2 -19.13 27.70 12.50
CA LEU A 2 -18.20 26.68 11.97
C LEU A 2 -17.71 27.14 10.60
N ALA A 3 -16.46 26.85 10.21
CA ALA A 3 -15.88 27.31 8.94
C ALA A 3 -16.75 26.95 7.71
N ALA A 4 -17.39 25.79 7.75
CA ALA A 4 -18.33 25.35 6.71
C ALA A 4 -19.62 26.20 6.64
N ASP A 5 -20.12 26.74 7.75
CA ASP A 5 -21.29 27.64 7.73
C ASP A 5 -20.93 28.96 7.06
N GLN A 6 -19.77 29.52 7.42
CA GLN A 6 -19.29 30.78 6.85
C GLN A 6 -19.08 30.66 5.34
N GLN A 7 -18.52 29.54 4.88
CA GLN A 7 -18.38 29.25 3.45
C GLN A 7 -19.72 29.21 2.71
N VAL A 8 -20.79 28.67 3.32
CA VAL A 8 -22.14 28.68 2.71
C VAL A 8 -22.66 30.11 2.57
N PHE A 9 -22.50 30.96 3.58
CA PHE A 9 -22.94 32.36 3.54
C PHE A 9 -22.15 33.19 2.51
N GLU A 10 -20.83 32.98 2.41
CA GLU A 10 -19.97 33.73 1.49
C GLU A 10 -20.13 33.28 0.04
N THR A 11 -20.18 31.97 -0.21
CA THR A 11 -20.17 31.41 -1.57
C THR A 11 -21.56 31.22 -2.16
N ARG A 12 -22.60 31.15 -1.32
CA ARG A 12 -23.98 30.75 -1.71
C ARG A 12 -24.06 29.35 -2.33
N LEU A 13 -23.06 28.52 -2.10
CA LEU A 13 -22.99 27.15 -2.60
C LEU A 13 -23.24 26.15 -1.48
N SER A 14 -23.57 24.93 -1.88
CA SER A 14 -23.68 23.81 -0.96
C SER A 14 -22.29 23.37 -0.52
N VAL A 15 -22.12 23.15 0.78
CA VAL A 15 -20.85 22.69 1.35
C VAL A 15 -21.05 21.28 1.90
N ILE A 16 -20.13 20.38 1.54
CA ILE A 16 -20.07 19.01 2.03
C ILE A 16 -18.72 18.83 2.70
N HIS A 17 -18.71 18.31 3.92
CA HIS A 17 -17.48 17.97 4.60
C HIS A 17 -17.65 16.77 5.53
N GLU A 18 -16.54 16.08 5.78
CA GLU A 18 -16.46 14.96 6.72
C GLU A 18 -15.83 15.46 8.02
N GLU A 19 -16.48 15.20 9.15
CA GLU A 19 -16.00 15.55 10.48
C GLU A 19 -15.81 14.29 11.32
N ARG A 20 -14.74 14.26 12.10
CA ARG A 20 -14.53 13.23 13.14
C ARG A 20 -14.98 13.81 14.47
N ALA A 21 -15.88 13.11 15.16
CA ALA A 21 -16.37 13.50 16.46
C ALA A 21 -16.35 12.32 17.42
N ILE A 22 -16.06 12.57 18.70
CA ILE A 22 -16.13 11.55 19.74
C ILE A 22 -17.58 11.47 20.23
N ALA A 23 -18.20 10.30 20.08
CA ALA A 23 -19.55 10.06 20.56
C ALA A 23 -19.59 10.13 22.09
N LYS A 24 -20.36 11.07 22.64
CA LYS A 24 -20.49 11.24 24.10
C LYS A 24 -21.06 10.00 24.82
N SER A 25 -21.77 9.15 24.09
CA SER A 25 -22.43 7.95 24.63
C SER A 25 -21.46 6.83 25.00
N ASN A 26 -20.38 6.65 24.24
CA ASN A 26 -19.47 5.51 24.40
C ASN A 26 -17.98 5.86 24.20
N GLY A 27 -17.65 7.13 23.93
CA GLY A 27 -16.28 7.59 23.72
C GLY A 27 -15.66 7.15 22.39
N LEU A 28 -16.41 6.49 21.51
CA LEU A 28 -15.89 6.06 20.20
C LEU A 28 -15.82 7.22 19.23
N VAL A 29 -14.80 7.19 18.37
CA VAL A 29 -14.71 8.11 17.23
C VAL A 29 -15.79 7.72 16.22
N ARG A 30 -16.56 8.72 15.78
CA ARG A 30 -17.56 8.61 14.71
C ARG A 30 -17.22 9.58 13.60
N ILE A 31 -17.52 9.20 12.38
CA ILE A 31 -17.30 10.01 11.19
C ILE A 31 -18.67 10.47 10.68
N TYR A 32 -18.86 11.78 10.61
CA TYR A 32 -20.10 12.39 10.15
C TYR A 32 -19.87 13.08 8.81
N ARG A 33 -20.73 12.79 7.84
CA ARG A 33 -20.84 13.60 6.62
C ARG A 33 -21.89 14.67 6.85
N ALA A 34 -21.44 15.91 6.93
CA ALA A 34 -22.30 17.07 7.02
C ALA A 34 -22.51 17.68 5.64
N VAL A 35 -23.77 17.87 5.27
CA VAL A 35 -24.17 18.56 4.04
C VAL A 35 -24.95 19.80 4.45
N LYS A 36 -24.53 20.97 3.97
CA LYS A 36 -25.14 22.27 4.28
C LYS A 36 -25.56 22.96 3.00
N HIS A 37 -26.83 23.34 2.93
CA HIS A 37 -27.41 24.05 1.80
C HIS A 37 -27.85 25.46 2.23
N PRO A 38 -27.52 26.50 1.44
CA PRO A 38 -28.01 27.84 1.71
C PRO A 38 -29.51 27.91 1.47
N ILE A 39 -30.20 28.63 2.34
CA ILE A 39 -31.57 29.07 2.13
C ILE A 39 -31.47 30.46 1.52
N LEU A 40 -31.89 30.60 0.27
CA LEU A 40 -31.80 31.84 -0.48
C LEU A 40 -33.12 32.61 -0.43
N HIS A 41 -33.05 33.93 -0.25
CA HIS A 41 -34.19 34.80 -0.43
C HIS A 41 -34.60 34.80 -1.91
N ARG A 42 -35.86 34.47 -2.19
CA ARG A 42 -36.37 34.23 -3.55
C ARG A 42 -36.19 35.42 -4.51
N VAL A 43 -36.15 36.64 -3.97
CA VAL A 43 -36.10 37.88 -4.77
C VAL A 43 -34.70 38.49 -4.81
N THR A 44 -34.02 38.61 -3.66
CA THR A 44 -32.70 39.27 -3.58
C THR A 44 -31.55 38.32 -3.87
N GLY A 45 -31.78 37.01 -3.82
CA GLY A 45 -30.73 35.99 -4.00
C GLY A 45 -29.72 35.94 -2.84
N GLU A 46 -29.99 36.64 -1.75
CA GLU A 46 -29.15 36.65 -0.56
C GLU A 46 -29.38 35.40 0.29
N VAL A 47 -28.34 34.97 1.01
CA VAL A 47 -28.44 33.84 1.93
C VAL A 47 -29.13 34.32 3.21
N ILE A 48 -30.32 33.80 3.49
CA ILE A 48 -31.13 34.13 4.67
C ILE A 48 -31.05 33.07 5.76
N GLY A 49 -30.35 31.96 5.49
CA GLY A 49 -30.11 30.88 6.43
C GLY A 49 -29.42 29.72 5.77
N LEU A 50 -29.27 28.61 6.51
CA LEU A 50 -28.81 27.35 5.97
C LEU A 50 -29.62 26.21 6.58
N ILE A 51 -29.72 25.10 5.85
CA ILE A 51 -30.20 23.82 6.36
C ILE A 51 -29.06 22.81 6.27
N GLY A 52 -28.86 22.06 7.35
CA GLY A 52 -27.80 21.07 7.44
C GLY A 52 -28.34 19.70 7.83
N VAL A 53 -27.84 18.66 7.19
CA VAL A 53 -28.00 17.28 7.65
C VAL A 53 -26.63 16.72 7.96
N SER A 54 -26.51 16.07 9.12
CA SER A 54 -25.33 15.31 9.51
C SER A 54 -25.69 13.84 9.55
N THR A 55 -24.98 13.03 8.75
CA THR A 55 -25.19 11.57 8.67
C THR A 55 -23.96 10.87 9.24
N ASP A 56 -24.15 9.98 10.20
CA ASP A 56 -23.08 9.08 10.64
C ASP A 56 -22.74 8.12 9.49
N ILE A 57 -21.50 8.19 9.00
CA ILE A 57 -20.96 7.36 7.93
C ILE A 57 -19.82 6.47 8.43
N THR A 58 -19.66 6.29 9.74
CA THR A 58 -18.57 5.51 10.35
C THR A 58 -18.47 4.13 9.73
N ASP A 59 -19.56 3.37 9.72
CA ASP A 59 -19.60 2.01 9.17
C ASP A 59 -19.27 1.98 7.67
N ILE A 60 -19.65 3.01 6.91
CA ILE A 60 -19.35 3.12 5.47
C ILE A 60 -17.85 3.36 5.25
N VAL A 61 -17.25 4.24 6.05
CA VAL A 61 -15.82 4.53 5.95
C VAL A 61 -14.99 3.33 6.39
N GLU A 62 -15.32 2.70 7.52
CA GLU A 62 -14.64 1.50 8.01
C GLU A 62 -14.73 0.36 7.00
N LEU A 63 -15.93 0.08 6.47
CA LEU A 63 -16.11 -0.93 5.44
C LEU A 63 -15.34 -0.60 4.16
N ARG A 64 -15.31 0.67 3.74
CA ARG A 64 -14.52 1.12 2.58
C ARG A 64 -13.03 0.91 2.82
N GLU A 65 -12.51 1.23 4.00
CA GLU A 65 -11.11 0.99 4.36
C GLU A 65 -10.79 -0.51 4.37
N GLN A 66 -11.66 -1.34 4.97
CA GLN A 66 -11.50 -2.80 4.95
C GLN A 66 -11.51 -3.37 3.54
N LEU A 67 -12.45 -2.95 2.69
CA LEU A 67 -12.51 -3.34 1.28
C LEU A 67 -11.26 -2.88 0.53
N TYR A 68 -10.76 -1.68 0.82
CA TYR A 68 -9.52 -1.18 0.23
C TYR A 68 -8.32 -2.03 0.65
N GLN A 69 -8.20 -2.39 1.93
CA GLN A 69 -7.14 -3.27 2.41
C GLN A 69 -7.25 -4.65 1.74
N LEU A 70 -8.40 -5.31 1.84
CA LEU A 70 -8.62 -6.64 1.24
C LEU A 70 -8.33 -6.68 -0.26
N ALA A 71 -8.65 -5.60 -0.98
CA ALA A 71 -8.41 -5.54 -2.41
C ALA A 71 -6.94 -5.26 -2.77
N ASN A 72 -6.11 -4.75 -1.84
CA ASN A 72 -4.76 -4.27 -2.13
C ASN A 72 -3.64 -4.97 -1.35
N THR A 73 -3.95 -5.70 -0.29
CA THR A 73 -2.95 -6.41 0.53
C THR A 73 -3.05 -7.92 0.37
N ASP A 74 -1.91 -8.59 0.54
CA ASP A 74 -1.84 -10.04 0.70
C ASP A 74 -2.25 -10.41 2.13
N SER A 75 -3.19 -11.34 2.28
CA SER A 75 -3.79 -11.65 3.58
C SER A 75 -2.82 -12.28 4.58
N LEU A 76 -1.81 -12.99 4.09
CA LEU A 76 -0.80 -13.63 4.94
C LEU A 76 0.30 -12.62 5.33
N THR A 77 0.93 -12.01 4.33
CA THR A 77 2.15 -11.22 4.51
C THR A 77 1.90 -9.75 4.80
N GLN A 78 0.67 -9.26 4.59
CA GLN A 78 0.27 -7.85 4.71
C GLN A 78 1.05 -6.88 3.78
N LEU A 79 1.81 -7.42 2.82
CA LEU A 79 2.42 -6.63 1.75
C LEU A 79 1.37 -6.27 0.69
N CYS A 80 1.77 -5.48 -0.31
CA CYS A 80 0.93 -5.32 -1.49
C CYS A 80 0.63 -6.69 -2.10
N ASN A 81 -0.62 -6.95 -2.43
CA ASN A 81 -0.93 -8.09 -3.29
C ASN A 81 -0.47 -7.79 -4.73
N ARG A 82 -0.44 -8.84 -5.55
CA ARG A 82 -0.11 -8.77 -6.98
C ARG A 82 -0.80 -7.60 -7.70
N ARG A 83 -2.09 -7.39 -7.46
CA ARG A 83 -2.89 -6.36 -8.15
C ARG A 83 -2.39 -4.96 -7.81
N LYS A 84 -2.21 -4.65 -6.53
CA LYS A 84 -1.72 -3.35 -6.05
C LYS A 84 -0.29 -3.11 -6.51
N LEU A 85 0.58 -4.09 -6.32
CA LEU A 85 1.99 -4.01 -6.69
C LEU A 85 2.17 -3.66 -8.18
N TRP A 86 1.42 -4.31 -9.08
CA TRP A 86 1.50 -4.00 -10.50
C TRP A 86 0.96 -2.62 -10.87
N ALA A 87 -0.08 -2.15 -10.19
CA ALA A 87 -0.60 -0.80 -10.40
C ALA A 87 0.45 0.25 -10.01
N ASP A 88 1.09 0.07 -8.84
CA ASP A 88 2.13 0.97 -8.35
C ASP A 88 3.38 0.92 -9.20
N PHE A 89 3.81 -0.28 -9.62
CA PHE A 89 4.97 -0.45 -10.49
C PHE A 89 4.75 0.26 -11.85
N ARG A 90 3.57 0.13 -12.46
CA ARG A 90 3.26 0.88 -13.70
C ARG A 90 3.30 2.39 -13.49
N ALA A 91 2.77 2.87 -12.37
CA ALA A 91 2.83 4.30 -12.05
C ALA A 91 4.27 4.77 -11.83
N ALA A 92 5.10 3.96 -11.15
CA ALA A 92 6.51 4.23 -10.93
C ALA A 92 7.32 4.22 -12.22
N PHE A 93 7.09 3.25 -13.09
CA PHE A 93 7.68 3.16 -14.42
C PHE A 93 7.39 4.41 -15.25
N ALA A 94 6.11 4.80 -15.35
CA ALA A 94 5.72 5.98 -16.12
C ALA A 94 6.38 7.26 -15.58
N ARG A 95 6.45 7.40 -14.25
CA ARG A 95 7.11 8.53 -13.59
C ARG A 95 8.62 8.54 -13.83
N ALA A 96 9.29 7.41 -13.62
CA ALA A 96 10.74 7.26 -13.81
C ALA A 96 11.15 7.56 -15.25
N LYS A 97 10.39 7.05 -16.24
CA LYS A 97 10.62 7.33 -17.67
C LYS A 97 10.45 8.81 -18.00
N ARG A 98 9.40 9.46 -17.48
CA ARG A 98 9.15 10.89 -17.68
C ARG A 98 10.23 11.77 -17.04
N LEU A 99 10.67 11.43 -15.84
CA LEU A 99 11.64 12.21 -15.07
C LEU A 99 13.10 11.81 -15.35
N ARG A 100 13.33 10.79 -16.18
CA ARG A 100 14.64 10.19 -16.43
C ARG A 100 15.35 9.79 -15.13
N GLN A 101 14.60 9.23 -14.20
CA GLN A 101 15.11 8.72 -12.93
C GLN A 101 15.34 7.21 -13.02
N PRO A 102 16.33 6.68 -12.30
CA PRO A 102 16.55 5.24 -12.22
C PRO A 102 15.38 4.58 -11.48
N LEU A 103 15.03 3.37 -11.90
CA LEU A 103 14.01 2.53 -11.26
C LEU A 103 14.52 1.10 -11.32
N SER A 104 14.67 0.47 -10.17
CA SER A 104 15.16 -0.91 -10.08
C SER A 104 14.11 -1.83 -9.46
N CYS A 105 14.23 -3.11 -9.74
CA CYS A 105 13.34 -4.16 -9.29
C CYS A 105 14.18 -5.31 -8.76
N ILE A 106 13.73 -5.92 -7.66
CA ILE A 106 14.27 -7.16 -7.13
C ILE A 106 13.14 -8.20 -7.17
N SER A 107 13.30 -9.26 -7.95
CA SER A 107 12.44 -10.45 -7.88
C SER A 107 13.06 -11.42 -6.88
N ILE A 108 12.23 -11.97 -6.00
CA ILE A 108 12.67 -12.83 -4.90
C ILE A 108 11.83 -14.10 -4.90
N ASP A 109 12.49 -15.25 -4.80
CA ASP A 109 11.86 -16.56 -4.67
C ASP A 109 12.57 -17.39 -3.60
N ILE A 110 11.85 -18.30 -2.93
CA ILE A 110 12.38 -19.15 -1.87
C ILE A 110 12.71 -20.53 -2.45
N ASP A 111 13.98 -20.91 -2.41
CA ASP A 111 14.43 -22.19 -2.96
C ASP A 111 13.78 -23.37 -2.24
N ASN A 112 13.21 -24.29 -3.02
CA ASN A 112 12.55 -25.50 -2.52
C ASN A 112 11.44 -25.23 -1.50
N PHE A 113 10.69 -24.13 -1.62
CA PHE A 113 9.62 -23.79 -0.65
C PHE A 113 8.59 -24.91 -0.46
N LYS A 114 8.27 -25.67 -1.50
CA LYS A 114 7.41 -26.85 -1.40
C LYS A 114 7.96 -27.90 -0.42
N LEU A 115 9.27 -28.14 -0.42
CA LEU A 115 9.92 -29.08 0.50
C LEU A 115 9.74 -28.65 1.96
N ILE A 116 9.83 -27.34 2.23
CA ILE A 116 9.57 -26.79 3.57
C ILE A 116 8.14 -27.12 4.02
N ASN A 117 7.16 -26.89 3.16
CA ASN A 117 5.76 -27.22 3.46
C ASN A 117 5.55 -28.72 3.67
N ASP A 118 6.16 -29.55 2.82
CA ASP A 118 6.02 -31.00 2.87
C ASP A 118 6.69 -31.60 4.13
N GLN A 119 7.79 -31.03 4.61
CA GLN A 119 8.54 -31.51 5.78
C GLN A 119 8.04 -30.95 7.11
N PHE A 120 7.70 -29.66 7.16
CA PHE A 120 7.40 -28.93 8.40
C PHE A 120 5.96 -28.44 8.50
N GLY A 121 5.16 -28.65 7.46
CA GLY A 121 3.77 -28.20 7.39
C GLY A 121 3.63 -26.75 6.91
N HIS A 122 2.41 -26.44 6.46
CA HIS A 122 2.08 -25.12 5.91
C HIS A 122 2.26 -23.97 6.91
N ASP A 123 2.00 -24.20 8.20
CA ASP A 123 2.17 -23.18 9.24
C ASP A 123 3.63 -22.66 9.31
N LYS A 124 4.60 -23.57 9.09
CA LYS A 124 6.02 -23.19 9.04
C LYS A 124 6.38 -22.46 7.75
N GLY A 125 5.81 -22.87 6.61
CA GLY A 125 5.95 -22.11 5.36
C GLY A 125 5.39 -20.69 5.49
N ASP A 126 4.24 -20.55 6.14
CA ASP A 126 3.61 -19.26 6.42
C ASP A 126 4.45 -18.38 7.34
N GLU A 127 5.12 -18.98 8.33
CA GLU A 127 6.10 -18.30 9.20
C GLU A 127 7.27 -17.73 8.37
N VAL A 128 7.82 -18.51 7.44
CA VAL A 128 8.93 -18.08 6.56
C VAL A 128 8.51 -16.91 5.66
N LEU A 129 7.32 -17.00 5.05
CA LEU A 129 6.76 -15.93 4.21
C LEU A 129 6.50 -14.64 5.01
N CYS A 130 5.92 -14.78 6.20
CA CYS A 130 5.69 -13.66 7.12
C CYS A 130 7.00 -13.00 7.57
N PHE A 131 8.05 -13.80 7.82
CA PHE A 131 9.36 -13.27 8.16
C PHE A 131 9.94 -12.44 7.02
N LEU A 132 9.92 -12.95 5.79
CA LEU A 132 10.41 -12.20 4.63
C LEU A 132 9.70 -10.86 4.46
N ALA A 133 8.38 -10.85 4.64
CA ALA A 133 7.60 -9.62 4.58
C ALA A 133 8.06 -8.57 5.60
N LYS A 134 8.27 -8.99 6.85
CA LYS A 134 8.80 -8.12 7.91
C LYS A 134 10.22 -7.67 7.61
N LEU A 135 11.06 -8.57 7.09
CA LEU A 135 12.42 -8.25 6.68
C LEU A 135 12.43 -7.16 5.61
N PHE A 136 11.60 -7.28 4.57
CA PHE A 136 11.48 -6.27 3.52
C PHE A 136 11.05 -4.91 4.10
N GLN A 137 9.99 -4.88 4.91
CA GLN A 137 9.54 -3.66 5.58
C GLN A 137 10.61 -3.02 6.48
N SER A 138 11.53 -3.82 7.03
CA SER A 138 12.61 -3.31 7.88
C SER A 138 13.79 -2.69 7.09
N VAL A 139 13.91 -2.99 5.79
CA VAL A 139 15.04 -2.56 4.96
C VAL A 139 14.65 -1.56 3.88
N ILE A 140 13.37 -1.52 3.47
CA ILE A 140 12.88 -0.57 2.47
C ILE A 140 12.36 0.70 3.15
N SER A 141 12.60 1.84 2.52
CA SER A 141 12.03 3.14 2.93
C SER A 141 10.59 3.31 2.41
N ASP A 142 9.86 4.29 2.95
CA ASP A 142 8.48 4.62 2.53
C ASP A 142 8.34 5.01 1.04
N HIS A 143 9.45 5.33 0.37
CA HIS A 143 9.48 5.66 -1.06
C HIS A 143 9.63 4.43 -1.96
N HIS A 144 9.81 3.25 -1.37
CA HIS A 144 9.87 1.97 -2.05
C HIS A 144 8.65 1.14 -1.67
N PHE A 145 8.33 0.15 -2.48
CA PHE A 145 7.20 -0.72 -2.18
C PHE A 145 7.53 -2.15 -2.58
N CYS A 146 6.95 -3.09 -1.85
CA CYS A 146 7.09 -4.51 -2.09
C CYS A 146 5.75 -5.22 -2.03
N GLY A 147 5.67 -6.38 -2.68
CA GLY A 147 4.46 -7.16 -2.74
C GLY A 147 4.72 -8.63 -3.02
N ARG A 148 3.76 -9.46 -2.64
CA ARG A 148 3.72 -10.88 -2.95
C ARG A 148 2.95 -11.09 -4.26
N VAL A 149 3.60 -11.69 -5.25
CA VAL A 149 3.02 -11.87 -6.60
C VAL A 149 2.54 -13.30 -6.87
N GLY A 150 3.10 -14.27 -6.14
CA GLY A 150 2.80 -15.70 -6.25
C GLY A 150 2.86 -16.39 -4.88
N GLY A 151 2.90 -17.73 -4.87
CA GLY A 151 2.99 -18.51 -3.63
C GLY A 151 4.20 -18.11 -2.79
N GLU A 152 5.39 -18.25 -3.34
CA GLU A 152 6.66 -17.97 -2.70
C GLU A 152 7.39 -16.77 -3.34
N GLU A 153 6.80 -16.18 -4.39
CA GLU A 153 7.38 -15.11 -5.18
C GLU A 153 7.02 -13.71 -4.65
N PHE A 154 8.06 -12.89 -4.48
CA PHE A 154 7.96 -11.49 -4.06
C PHE A 154 8.67 -10.56 -5.05
N ILE A 155 8.23 -9.30 -5.07
CA ILE A 155 8.90 -8.24 -5.82
C ILE A 155 9.08 -7.02 -4.91
N ILE A 156 10.26 -6.41 -4.98
CA ILE A 156 10.57 -5.10 -4.39
C ILE A 156 10.84 -4.13 -5.54
N VAL A 157 10.18 -2.98 -5.52
CA VAL A 157 10.37 -1.89 -6.49
C VAL A 157 11.04 -0.70 -5.80
N LEU A 158 12.17 -0.29 -6.36
CA LEU A 158 13.06 0.73 -5.82
C LEU A 158 13.07 1.96 -6.73
N GLU A 159 12.28 2.94 -6.35
CA GLU A 159 12.22 4.23 -7.05
C GLU A 159 13.52 5.02 -6.87
N ASN A 160 13.92 5.77 -7.91
CA ASN A 160 15.11 6.61 -7.90
C ASN A 160 16.38 5.85 -7.43
N THR A 161 16.48 4.57 -7.79
CA THR A 161 17.54 3.67 -7.31
C THR A 161 18.20 2.95 -8.48
N HIS A 162 19.53 3.01 -8.55
CA HIS A 162 20.34 2.32 -9.55
C HIS A 162 20.51 0.83 -9.22
N VAL A 163 20.89 0.04 -10.23
CA VAL A 163 20.96 -1.41 -10.15
C VAL A 163 21.99 -1.89 -9.11
N GLU A 164 23.08 -1.15 -8.92
CA GLU A 164 24.13 -1.47 -7.94
C GLU A 164 23.60 -1.36 -6.50
N THR A 165 22.83 -0.31 -6.20
CA THR A 165 22.18 -0.14 -4.89
C THR A 165 21.11 -1.21 -4.67
N ALA A 166 20.34 -1.54 -5.72
CA ALA A 166 19.37 -2.62 -5.65
C ALA A 166 20.03 -3.98 -5.39
N PHE A 167 21.19 -4.24 -6.01
CA PHE A 167 21.98 -5.45 -5.79
C PHE A 167 22.47 -5.55 -4.34
N HIS A 168 23.01 -4.46 -3.78
CA HIS A 168 23.43 -4.45 -2.38
C HIS A 168 22.27 -4.71 -1.41
N LEU A 169 21.08 -4.15 -1.70
CA LEU A 169 19.89 -4.41 -0.89
C LEU A 169 19.44 -5.87 -1.01
N ALA A 170 19.42 -6.43 -2.23
CA ALA A 170 19.09 -7.83 -2.45
C ALA A 170 20.03 -8.75 -1.66
N GLU A 171 21.33 -8.45 -1.66
CA GLU A 171 22.31 -9.26 -0.96
C GLU A 171 22.24 -9.12 0.56
N GLN A 172 21.94 -7.92 1.06
CA GLN A 172 21.62 -7.70 2.48
C GLN A 172 20.40 -8.53 2.92
N ILE A 173 19.34 -8.57 2.10
CA ILE A 173 18.14 -9.37 2.37
C ILE A 173 18.52 -10.86 2.40
N ARG A 174 19.24 -11.34 1.39
CA ARG A 174 19.66 -12.75 1.28
C ARG A 174 20.48 -13.19 2.50
N GLN A 175 21.44 -12.36 2.94
CA GLN A 175 22.28 -12.66 4.11
C GLN A 175 21.45 -12.71 5.40
N ARG A 176 20.62 -11.69 5.66
CA ARG A 176 19.76 -11.66 6.86
C ARG A 176 18.75 -12.80 6.90
N PHE A 177 18.24 -13.22 5.74
CA PHE A 177 17.37 -14.38 5.65
C PHE A 177 18.10 -15.68 5.99
N ALA A 178 19.32 -15.87 5.46
CA ALA A 178 20.13 -17.06 5.72
C ALA A 178 20.61 -17.16 7.19
N GLU A 179 20.77 -16.02 7.87
CA GLU A 179 21.15 -15.96 9.29
C GLU A 179 19.98 -16.24 10.24
N HIS A 180 18.73 -16.20 9.76
CA HIS A 180 17.57 -16.41 10.61
C HIS A 180 17.39 -17.90 10.96
N PRO A 181 17.33 -18.27 12.26
CA PRO A 181 17.24 -19.67 12.68
C PRO A 181 15.80 -20.19 12.57
N PHE A 182 15.34 -20.50 11.36
CA PHE A 182 13.99 -21.06 11.14
C PHE A 182 13.83 -22.48 11.68
N PHE A 183 14.94 -23.23 11.74
CA PHE A 183 14.98 -24.65 12.10
C PHE A 183 16.07 -24.94 13.13
N GLU A 184 15.88 -25.97 13.95
CA GLU A 184 16.84 -26.40 14.98
C GLU A 184 18.01 -27.22 14.42
N GLN A 185 17.87 -27.77 13.20
CA GLN A 185 18.90 -28.57 12.51
C GLN A 185 19.62 -27.72 11.46
N ASN A 186 20.78 -28.18 10.98
CA ASN A 186 21.64 -27.55 9.94
C ASN A 186 20.97 -27.43 8.54
N GLU A 187 19.65 -27.32 8.50
CA GLU A 187 18.88 -27.12 7.30
C GLU A 187 18.87 -25.62 6.95
N HIS A 188 19.48 -25.31 5.81
CA HIS A 188 19.54 -23.97 5.29
C HIS A 188 18.45 -23.75 4.24
N ILE A 189 17.68 -22.69 4.40
CA ILE A 189 16.81 -22.17 3.35
C ILE A 189 17.59 -21.13 2.57
N TYR A 190 17.51 -21.21 1.25
CA TYR A 190 18.13 -20.25 0.36
C TYR A 190 17.07 -19.40 -0.33
N LEU A 191 17.51 -18.20 -0.70
CA LEU A 191 16.68 -17.21 -1.36
C LEU A 191 17.36 -16.85 -2.68
N CYS A 192 16.62 -16.98 -3.77
CA CYS A 192 17.02 -16.53 -5.08
C CYS A 192 16.54 -15.09 -5.27
N ALA A 193 17.45 -14.19 -5.68
CA ALA A 193 17.13 -12.79 -5.94
C ALA A 193 17.64 -12.36 -7.32
N GLY A 194 16.72 -12.01 -8.23
CA GLY A 194 17.03 -11.38 -9.52
C GLY A 194 16.95 -9.86 -9.39
N VAL A 195 17.90 -9.14 -9.98
CA VAL A 195 17.96 -7.68 -9.91
C VAL A 195 17.98 -7.10 -11.31
N SER A 196 17.06 -6.19 -11.61
CA SER A 196 16.96 -5.52 -12.91
C SER A 196 16.63 -4.04 -12.75
N SER A 197 16.89 -3.23 -13.78
CA SER A 197 16.62 -1.79 -13.77
C SER A 197 16.01 -1.31 -15.08
N LEU A 198 15.33 -0.17 -15.02
CA LEU A 198 14.72 0.49 -16.16
C LEU A 198 15.78 0.90 -17.18
N HIS A 199 15.63 0.42 -18.41
CA HIS A 199 16.40 0.84 -19.56
C HIS A 199 15.57 1.73 -20.49
N HIS A 200 16.24 2.53 -21.33
CA HIS A 200 15.56 3.47 -22.24
C HIS A 200 14.63 2.77 -23.24
N GLY A 201 14.96 1.54 -23.64
CA GLY A 201 14.19 0.72 -24.57
C GLY A 201 13.00 -0.01 -23.94
N ASP A 202 12.81 0.06 -22.62
CA ASP A 202 11.70 -0.64 -21.96
C ASP A 202 10.39 0.10 -22.25
N HIS A 203 9.36 -0.66 -22.62
CA HIS A 203 8.03 -0.14 -22.97
C HIS A 203 6.99 -0.46 -21.89
N ASP A 204 7.22 -1.51 -21.11
CA ASP A 204 6.36 -1.93 -20.01
C ASP A 204 7.16 -2.43 -18.80
N ILE A 205 6.52 -2.46 -17.63
CA ILE A 205 7.09 -3.05 -16.41
C ILE A 205 7.52 -4.51 -16.60
N ALA A 206 6.86 -5.26 -17.49
CA ALA A 206 7.20 -6.63 -17.79
C ALA A 206 8.57 -6.79 -18.49
N ASP A 207 9.12 -5.73 -19.08
CA ASP A 207 10.46 -5.74 -19.70
C ASP A 207 11.56 -5.64 -18.65
N ILE A 208 11.25 -5.05 -17.49
CA ILE A 208 12.14 -4.99 -16.33
C ILE A 208 12.04 -6.29 -15.53
N TYR A 209 10.82 -6.72 -15.21
CA TYR A 209 10.60 -7.87 -14.34
C TYR A 209 11.01 -9.23 -14.95
N ARG A 210 10.97 -9.38 -16.28
CA ARG A 210 11.33 -10.66 -16.95
C ARG A 210 12.82 -10.79 -17.28
N ARG A 211 13.62 -9.78 -17.00
CA ARG A 211 15.07 -9.78 -17.27
C ARG A 211 15.82 -10.46 -16.14
#